data_AF-A0A2R4FK40-F1
#
_entry.id   AF-A0A2R4FK40-F1
#
_cell.length_a   1.000
_cell.length_b   1.000
_cell.length_c   1.000
_cell.angle_alpha   90.00
_cell.angle_beta   90.00
_cell.angle_gamma   90.00
#
_symmetry.space_group_name_H-M   'P 1'
#
loop_
_entity.id
_entity.type
_entity.pdbx_description
1 polymer ?
#
loop_
_entity_poly.entity_id
_entity_poly.type
_entity_poly.pdbx_seq_one_letter_code
_entity_poly.pdbx_strand_id
1 'polypeptide(L)'
;MSQGQELFDLHEDKTSRPSFETTLRGYDKRQVEQYVAQTANELSKLVSEREQAFSHIQGLTVHLQQVQAELTELRDRPPQVDRASFRDLGPMVDQIMALAEKQAGVIVDAAAQRATEHQNEAERVLADAREQAEKLVAEGEASRERAEQEAQRVSERSAQQAERAQAQAESMLEAARNQIQQEIEAARTRTQQELGQWQANVERELTELRNSTEAELTRVQKQVEEENANLRSEAQQYASDLRRRADEQATAHQQQLAALQEEIETRQQSLGQLQAAQESAQQKLAQSRQEGATAEQEFAQLQQRLGEVRQDLTAELNRLDEARRAAEQAERQAAEVRARTQREAKRLADRAAAAVLAAAAITGETGEYQMVAVRQEANRAMAEQAAEPVEQPDLPEQREPVEQPEPAVNMFEPVEQPEPAVNMFEPQQHPHQPQHHGHPHSQPPVYTPNGADPGRY
;
A
#
# COMPACT_ATOMS: atom_id res chain seq x y z
N MET A 1 -57.48 96.15 24.85
CA MET A 1 -57.13 94.72 24.68
C MET A 1 -56.27 94.57 23.44
N SER A 2 -54.97 94.31 23.58
CA SER A 2 -54.03 94.21 22.45
C SER A 2 -52.88 93.26 22.79
N GLN A 3 -53.22 91.99 23.04
CA GLN A 3 -52.26 90.95 23.48
C GLN A 3 -52.51 89.58 22.81
N GLY A 4 -53.42 89.51 21.82
CA GLY A 4 -53.75 88.27 21.09
C GLY A 4 -53.17 88.18 19.68
N GLN A 5 -52.45 89.21 19.23
CA GLN A 5 -52.04 89.34 17.81
C GLN A 5 -50.59 88.86 17.59
N GLU A 6 -49.67 89.26 18.48
CA GLU A 6 -48.23 88.93 18.41
C GLU A 6 -47.89 87.44 18.52
N LEU A 7 -48.85 86.58 18.91
CA LEU A 7 -48.62 85.14 19.10
C LEU A 7 -48.63 84.34 17.78
N PHE A 8 -49.11 84.93 16.68
CA PHE A 8 -49.26 84.25 15.38
C PHE A 8 -48.26 84.72 14.31
N ASP A 9 -47.45 85.74 14.58
CA ASP A 9 -46.47 86.30 13.63
C ASP A 9 -45.11 85.57 13.64
N LEU A 10 -45.02 84.42 14.31
CA LEU A 10 -43.80 83.61 14.37
C LEU A 10 -43.62 82.75 13.11
N HIS A 11 -42.69 83.19 12.27
CA HIS A 11 -42.15 82.53 11.06
C HIS A 11 -43.08 82.44 9.85
N GLU A 12 -43.17 83.57 9.13
CA GLU A 12 -43.51 83.61 7.71
C GLU A 12 -42.36 83.06 6.81
N ASP A 13 -41.73 81.93 7.16
CA ASP A 13 -40.70 81.29 6.32
C ASP A 13 -41.35 80.45 5.20
N LYS A 14 -42.07 81.15 4.32
CA LYS A 14 -42.90 80.58 3.23
C LYS A 14 -42.11 79.85 2.13
N THR A 15 -40.79 79.69 2.29
CA THR A 15 -39.90 79.03 1.32
C THR A 15 -39.33 77.68 1.79
N SER A 16 -39.30 77.42 3.09
CA SER A 16 -38.80 76.16 3.64
C SER A 16 -39.90 75.09 3.70
N ARG A 17 -39.84 74.06 2.86
CA ARG A 17 -40.65 72.85 3.07
C ARG A 17 -40.20 72.17 4.37
N PRO A 18 -41.07 71.90 5.35
CA PRO A 18 -40.67 71.26 6.60
C PRO A 18 -40.15 69.84 6.33
N SER A 19 -38.88 69.60 6.63
CA SER A 19 -38.21 68.31 6.45
C SER A 19 -38.25 67.50 7.74
N PHE A 20 -39.01 66.41 7.75
CA PHE A 20 -39.05 65.46 8.87
C PHE A 20 -37.88 64.47 8.80
N GLU A 21 -37.27 64.16 9.95
CA GLU A 21 -36.27 63.10 10.05
C GLU A 21 -36.89 61.73 9.72
N THR A 22 -36.17 60.90 8.96
CA THR A 22 -36.66 59.59 8.51
C THR A 22 -35.98 58.46 9.29
N THR A 23 -36.78 57.67 10.01
CA THR A 23 -36.30 56.55 10.84
C THR A 23 -36.70 55.19 10.25
N LEU A 24 -36.09 54.11 10.74
CA LEU A 24 -36.28 52.74 10.21
C LEU A 24 -37.71 52.21 10.38
N ARG A 25 -38.53 52.84 11.23
CA ARG A 25 -39.99 52.65 11.31
C ARG A 25 -40.64 54.00 11.56
N GLY A 26 -41.37 54.51 10.56
CA GLY A 26 -42.10 55.78 10.62
C GLY A 26 -43.38 55.73 9.79
N TYR A 27 -44.08 56.86 9.72
CA TYR A 27 -45.30 56.99 8.92
C TYR A 27 -45.00 56.98 7.41
N ASP A 28 -45.97 56.55 6.60
CA ASP A 28 -45.86 56.62 5.14
C ASP A 28 -45.77 58.09 4.70
N LYS A 29 -44.62 58.45 4.12
CA LYS A 29 -44.33 59.79 3.60
C LYS A 29 -45.44 60.33 2.69
N ARG A 30 -46.08 59.49 1.86
CA ARG A 30 -47.13 59.93 0.92
C ARG A 30 -48.41 60.32 1.67
N GLN A 31 -48.75 59.60 2.72
CA GLN A 31 -49.91 59.90 3.58
C GLN A 31 -49.64 61.16 4.41
N VAL A 32 -48.42 61.33 4.93
CA VAL A 32 -48.01 62.56 5.63
C VAL A 32 -48.02 63.77 4.69
N GLU A 33 -47.46 63.68 3.49
CA GLU A 33 -47.49 64.76 2.49
C GLU A 33 -48.93 65.14 2.10
N GLN A 34 -49.83 64.16 1.93
CA GLN A 34 -51.25 64.41 1.65
C GLN A 34 -51.97 65.07 2.84
N TYR A 35 -51.72 64.63 4.08
CA TYR A 35 -52.33 65.21 5.28
C TYR A 35 -51.82 66.64 5.56
N VAL A 36 -50.52 66.90 5.37
CA VAL A 36 -49.95 68.25 5.46
C VAL A 36 -50.51 69.17 4.37
N ALA A 37 -50.70 68.68 3.14
CA ALA A 37 -51.35 69.46 2.09
C ALA A 37 -52.83 69.76 2.41
N GLN A 38 -53.58 68.80 2.95
CA GLN A 38 -54.97 69.01 3.39
C GLN A 38 -55.05 70.05 4.51
N THR A 39 -54.29 69.88 5.59
CA THR A 39 -54.32 70.78 6.75
C THR A 39 -53.83 72.19 6.40
N ALA A 40 -52.88 72.35 5.46
CA ALA A 40 -52.50 73.66 4.94
C ALA A 40 -53.64 74.37 4.18
N ASN A 41 -54.43 73.62 3.39
CA ASN A 41 -55.61 74.16 2.70
C ASN A 41 -56.72 74.54 3.68
N GLU A 42 -56.96 73.72 4.71
CA GLU A 42 -57.92 74.00 5.78
C GLU A 42 -57.52 75.25 6.59
N LEU A 43 -56.23 75.39 6.92
CA LEU A 43 -55.70 76.58 7.60
C LEU A 43 -55.87 77.85 6.73
N SER A 44 -55.57 77.76 5.43
CA SER A 44 -55.76 78.87 4.48
C SER A 44 -57.23 79.33 4.39
N LYS A 45 -58.17 78.37 4.42
CA LYS A 45 -59.61 78.65 4.46
C LYS A 45 -60.02 79.37 5.75
N LEU A 46 -59.56 78.87 6.91
CA LEU A 46 -59.84 79.48 8.22
C LEU A 46 -59.25 80.90 8.37
N VAL A 47 -58.09 81.16 7.77
CA VAL A 47 -57.50 82.52 7.72
C VAL A 47 -58.37 83.46 6.89
N SER A 48 -58.84 83.03 5.71
CA SER A 48 -59.74 83.87 4.89
C SER A 48 -61.10 84.13 5.56
N GLU A 49 -61.67 83.13 6.24
CA GLU A 49 -62.91 83.29 7.02
C GLU A 49 -62.72 84.27 8.20
N ARG A 50 -61.58 84.21 8.89
CA ARG A 50 -61.18 85.20 9.91
C ARG A 50 -61.08 86.61 9.33
N GLU A 51 -60.46 86.80 8.18
CA GLU A 51 -60.30 88.13 7.54
C GLU A 51 -61.65 88.73 7.14
N GLN A 52 -62.56 87.91 6.60
CA GLN A 52 -63.93 88.33 6.29
C GLN A 52 -64.69 88.74 7.55
N ALA A 53 -64.62 87.95 8.63
CA ALA A 53 -65.24 88.27 9.91
C ALA A 53 -64.68 89.57 10.53
N PHE A 54 -63.36 89.77 10.47
CA PHE A 54 -62.71 90.97 11.00
C PHE A 54 -63.14 92.23 10.22
N SER A 55 -63.25 92.12 8.89
CA SER A 55 -63.76 93.19 8.02
C SER A 55 -65.21 93.54 8.34
N HIS A 56 -66.06 92.54 8.61
CA HIS A 56 -67.46 92.75 9.01
C HIS A 56 -67.58 93.48 10.36
N ILE A 57 -66.76 93.13 11.36
CA ILE A 57 -66.70 93.80 12.66
C ILE A 57 -66.29 95.27 12.51
N GLN A 58 -65.33 95.58 11.64
CA GLN A 58 -64.94 96.97 11.34
C GLN A 58 -66.11 97.75 10.71
N GLY A 59 -66.83 97.18 9.75
CA GLY A 59 -68.01 97.79 9.15
C GLY A 59 -69.12 98.11 10.15
N LEU A 60 -69.45 97.16 11.04
CA LEU A 60 -70.43 97.36 12.12
C LEU A 60 -70.02 98.46 13.10
N THR A 61 -68.71 98.60 13.36
CA THR A 61 -68.16 99.63 14.26
C THR A 61 -68.39 101.04 13.70
N VAL A 62 -68.24 101.23 12.38
CA VAL A 62 -68.53 102.52 11.73
C VAL A 62 -70.02 102.82 11.76
N HIS A 63 -70.88 101.83 11.52
CA HIS A 63 -72.33 102.05 11.51
C HIS A 63 -72.89 102.45 12.89
N LEU A 64 -72.36 101.86 13.97
CA LEU A 64 -72.70 102.27 15.35
C LEU A 64 -72.34 103.73 15.64
N GLN A 65 -71.25 104.26 15.07
CA GLN A 65 -70.87 105.67 15.23
C GLN A 65 -71.84 106.61 14.50
N GLN A 66 -72.40 106.20 13.35
CA GLN A 66 -73.43 106.97 12.65
C GLN A 66 -74.75 107.04 13.43
N VAL A 67 -75.25 105.90 13.92
CA VAL A 67 -76.51 105.85 14.70
C VAL A 67 -76.42 106.66 16.00
N GLN A 68 -75.24 106.75 16.62
CA GLN A 68 -75.03 107.63 17.79
C GLN A 68 -75.09 109.14 17.45
N ALA A 69 -74.74 109.53 16.22
CA ALA A 69 -74.91 110.92 15.75
C ALA A 69 -76.39 111.25 15.49
N GLU A 70 -77.13 110.38 14.80
CA GLU A 70 -78.56 110.58 14.52
C GLU A 70 -79.39 110.67 15.82
N LEU A 71 -79.07 109.85 16.83
CA LEU A 71 -79.72 109.89 18.14
C LEU A 71 -79.39 111.15 18.97
N THR A 72 -78.29 111.86 18.67
CA THR A 72 -78.02 113.16 19.29
C THR A 72 -78.75 114.30 18.57
N GLU A 73 -78.81 114.29 17.23
CA GLU A 73 -79.58 115.28 16.46
C GLU A 73 -81.09 115.25 16.80
N LEU A 74 -81.68 114.05 16.93
CA LEU A 74 -83.10 113.90 17.28
C LEU A 74 -83.45 114.38 18.69
N ARG A 75 -82.48 114.46 19.61
CA ARG A 75 -82.71 114.85 21.01
C ARG A 75 -82.87 116.35 21.20
N ASP A 76 -82.26 117.15 20.33
CA ASP A 76 -82.15 118.61 20.52
C ASP A 76 -83.33 119.39 19.88
N ARG A 77 -84.45 118.72 19.56
CA ARG A 77 -85.60 119.28 18.84
C ARG A 77 -86.88 119.40 19.70
N PRO A 78 -87.22 120.59 20.23
CA PRO A 78 -88.38 120.78 21.09
C PRO A 78 -89.73 120.84 20.31
N PRO A 79 -90.84 120.32 20.86
CA PRO A 79 -92.15 120.35 20.23
C PRO A 79 -93.02 121.56 20.63
N GLN A 80 -94.00 121.89 19.79
CA GLN A 80 -95.15 122.72 20.13
C GLN A 80 -96.45 122.02 19.71
N VAL A 81 -97.45 122.00 20.60
CA VAL A 81 -98.84 121.60 20.32
C VAL A 81 -99.74 122.48 21.16
N ASP A 82 -100.84 122.97 20.58
CA ASP A 82 -101.93 123.60 21.33
C ASP A 82 -103.28 123.05 20.84
N ARG A 83 -104.27 123.00 21.73
CA ARG A 83 -105.63 122.49 21.48
C ARG A 83 -106.64 123.32 22.26
N ALA A 84 -107.25 124.30 21.59
CA ALA A 84 -108.37 125.04 22.15
C ALA A 84 -109.64 124.16 22.23
N SER A 85 -110.30 124.18 23.39
CA SER A 85 -111.62 123.58 23.59
C SER A 85 -112.67 124.70 23.69
N PHE A 86 -113.73 124.62 22.89
CA PHE A 86 -114.81 125.61 22.90
C PHE A 86 -116.08 125.04 23.54
N ARG A 87 -116.26 125.41 24.80
CA ARG A 87 -117.48 125.24 25.58
C ARG A 87 -118.25 126.56 25.53
N ASP A 88 -119.39 126.56 24.84
CA ASP A 88 -120.57 127.46 24.97
C ASP A 88 -121.28 127.64 23.61
N LEU A 89 -122.05 126.65 23.18
CA LEU A 89 -122.94 126.74 22.00
C LEU A 89 -124.29 126.06 22.30
N GLY A 90 -125.38 126.80 22.14
CA GLY A 90 -126.75 126.39 22.48
C GLY A 90 -127.52 125.69 21.34
N PRO A 91 -128.87 125.65 21.36
CA PRO A 91 -129.69 124.59 20.75
C PRO A 91 -129.68 124.43 19.22
N MET A 92 -129.02 125.31 18.46
CA MET A 92 -128.69 124.98 17.06
C MET A 92 -127.58 123.94 16.98
N VAL A 93 -126.68 123.89 17.96
CA VAL A 93 -125.74 122.78 18.16
C VAL A 93 -126.47 121.51 18.58
N ASP A 94 -127.60 121.53 19.29
CA ASP A 94 -128.37 120.29 19.52
C ASP A 94 -128.92 119.70 18.21
N GLN A 95 -129.34 120.54 17.25
CA GLN A 95 -129.72 120.06 15.90
C GLN A 95 -128.52 119.66 15.04
N ILE A 96 -127.40 120.39 15.09
CA ILE A 96 -126.17 120.03 14.37
C ILE A 96 -125.57 118.74 14.95
N MET A 97 -125.64 118.54 16.27
CA MET A 97 -125.27 117.29 16.94
C MET A 97 -126.24 116.18 16.57
N ALA A 98 -127.57 116.36 16.59
CA ALA A 98 -128.49 115.32 16.15
C ALA A 98 -128.30 114.91 14.67
N LEU A 99 -127.98 115.87 13.78
CA LEU A 99 -127.64 115.58 12.39
C LEU A 99 -126.26 114.90 12.28
N ALA A 100 -125.26 115.38 13.01
CA ALA A 100 -123.91 114.83 13.04
C ALA A 100 -123.85 113.46 13.73
N GLU A 101 -124.74 113.16 14.67
CA GLU A 101 -124.90 111.88 15.36
C GLU A 101 -125.60 110.88 14.44
N LYS A 102 -126.59 111.32 13.66
CA LYS A 102 -127.14 110.50 12.56
C LYS A 102 -126.12 110.25 11.45
N GLN A 103 -125.32 111.25 11.08
CA GLN A 103 -124.24 111.10 10.09
C GLN A 103 -123.09 110.25 10.64
N ALA A 104 -122.73 110.41 11.92
CA ALA A 104 -121.76 109.56 12.61
C ALA A 104 -122.27 108.13 12.71
N GLY A 105 -123.57 107.91 12.97
CA GLY A 105 -124.22 106.60 12.88
C GLY A 105 -124.00 105.97 11.51
N VAL A 106 -124.35 106.65 10.42
CA VAL A 106 -124.09 106.15 9.05
C VAL A 106 -122.60 105.92 8.77
N ILE A 107 -121.69 106.76 9.28
CA ILE A 107 -120.24 106.58 9.13
C ILE A 107 -119.74 105.38 9.95
N VAL A 108 -120.26 105.17 11.16
CA VAL A 108 -119.94 104.04 12.04
C VAL A 108 -120.51 102.75 11.46
N ASP A 109 -121.74 102.73 10.97
CA ASP A 109 -122.35 101.59 10.27
C ASP A 109 -121.55 101.23 9.01
N ALA A 110 -121.22 102.21 8.17
CA ALA A 110 -120.41 101.99 6.97
C ALA A 110 -118.93 101.68 7.28
N ALA A 111 -118.42 102.03 8.46
CA ALA A 111 -117.10 101.62 8.93
C ALA A 111 -117.13 100.21 9.53
N ALA A 112 -118.19 99.84 10.24
CA ALA A 112 -118.43 98.50 10.75
C ALA A 112 -118.64 97.50 9.60
N GLN A 113 -119.40 97.85 8.57
CA GLN A 113 -119.54 97.05 7.35
C GLN A 113 -118.18 96.79 6.70
N ARG A 114 -117.38 97.84 6.40
CA ARG A 114 -116.03 97.67 5.85
C ARG A 114 -115.07 96.94 6.79
N ALA A 115 -115.21 97.09 8.10
CA ALA A 115 -114.45 96.32 9.07
C ALA A 115 -114.81 94.82 9.00
N THR A 116 -116.10 94.47 8.89
CA THR A 116 -116.54 93.08 8.70
C THR A 116 -116.16 92.53 7.32
N GLU A 117 -116.16 93.34 6.27
CA GLU A 117 -115.69 92.94 4.92
C GLU A 117 -114.19 92.63 4.95
N HIS A 118 -113.36 93.50 5.52
CA HIS A 118 -111.93 93.26 5.68
C HIS A 118 -111.62 92.13 6.67
N GLN A 119 -112.45 91.90 7.70
CA GLN A 119 -112.33 90.74 8.59
C GLN A 119 -112.62 89.45 7.82
N ASN A 120 -113.73 89.38 7.08
CA ASN A 120 -114.09 88.22 6.25
C ASN A 120 -113.02 87.93 5.18
N GLU A 121 -112.45 88.97 4.55
CA GLU A 121 -111.39 88.81 3.56
C GLU A 121 -110.07 88.37 4.20
N ALA A 122 -109.69 88.91 5.35
CA ALA A 122 -108.51 88.48 6.10
C ALA A 122 -108.66 87.04 6.64
N GLU A 123 -109.84 86.68 7.16
CA GLU A 123 -110.16 85.30 7.59
C GLU A 123 -110.09 84.32 6.41
N ARG A 124 -110.60 84.71 5.23
CA ARG A 124 -110.46 83.92 4.01
C ARG A 124 -108.99 83.76 3.60
N VAL A 125 -108.22 84.83 3.52
CA VAL A 125 -106.79 84.77 3.16
C VAL A 125 -106.00 83.91 4.17
N LEU A 126 -106.34 83.98 5.47
CA LEU A 126 -105.77 83.11 6.49
C LEU A 126 -106.20 81.65 6.35
N ALA A 127 -107.43 81.36 5.90
CA ALA A 127 -107.89 80.01 5.59
C ALA A 127 -107.17 79.44 4.35
N ASP A 128 -107.16 80.18 3.24
CA ASP A 128 -106.50 79.82 1.98
C ASP A 128 -104.98 79.59 2.22
N ALA A 129 -104.33 80.43 3.05
CA ALA A 129 -102.92 80.28 3.42
C ALA A 129 -102.65 79.08 4.36
N ARG A 130 -103.57 78.76 5.27
CA ARG A 130 -103.47 77.54 6.11
C ARG A 130 -103.61 76.28 5.27
N GLU A 131 -104.60 76.23 4.37
CA GLU A 131 -104.78 75.10 3.45
C GLU A 131 -103.54 74.88 2.56
N GLN A 132 -102.91 75.97 2.09
CA GLN A 132 -101.65 75.88 1.35
C GLN A 132 -100.48 75.41 2.22
N ALA A 133 -100.36 75.88 3.47
CA ALA A 133 -99.32 75.43 4.39
C ALA A 133 -99.48 73.95 4.75
N GLU A 134 -100.70 73.49 5.03
CA GLU A 134 -101.02 72.09 5.32
C GLU A 134 -100.71 71.18 4.12
N LYS A 135 -101.03 71.61 2.89
CA LYS A 135 -100.63 70.91 1.65
C LYS A 135 -99.11 70.82 1.50
N LEU A 136 -98.39 71.92 1.68
CA LEU A 136 -96.92 71.95 1.56
C LEU A 136 -96.23 71.08 2.63
N VAL A 137 -96.77 71.01 3.84
CA VAL A 137 -96.31 70.08 4.88
C VAL A 137 -96.56 68.63 4.45
N ALA A 138 -97.79 68.29 4.03
CA ALA A 138 -98.13 66.93 3.60
C ALA A 138 -97.33 66.47 2.36
N GLU A 139 -97.08 67.36 1.39
CA GLU A 139 -96.22 67.08 0.23
C GLU A 139 -94.75 66.92 0.64
N GLY A 140 -94.26 67.74 1.57
CA GLY A 140 -92.92 67.64 2.13
C GLY A 140 -92.68 66.35 2.91
N GLU A 141 -93.63 65.95 3.75
CA GLU A 141 -93.59 64.68 4.50
C GLU A 141 -93.67 63.48 3.56
N ALA A 142 -94.61 63.47 2.61
CA ALA A 142 -94.71 62.41 1.61
C ALA A 142 -93.46 62.33 0.70
N SER A 143 -92.77 63.45 0.46
CA SER A 143 -91.48 63.46 -0.24
C SER A 143 -90.36 62.88 0.62
N ARG A 144 -90.30 63.25 1.91
CA ARG A 144 -89.34 62.71 2.88
C ARG A 144 -89.49 61.18 3.03
N GLU A 145 -90.71 60.68 3.22
CA GLU A 145 -90.98 59.24 3.35
C GLU A 145 -90.55 58.46 2.09
N ARG A 146 -90.74 59.01 0.89
CA ARG A 146 -90.27 58.39 -0.35
C ARG A 146 -88.75 58.33 -0.41
N ALA A 147 -88.07 59.42 -0.05
CA ALA A 147 -86.62 59.48 -0.01
C ALA A 147 -86.02 58.52 1.05
N GLU A 148 -86.65 58.42 2.23
CA GLU A 148 -86.27 57.47 3.28
C GLU A 148 -86.46 56.01 2.81
N GLN A 149 -87.59 55.68 2.18
CA GLN A 149 -87.83 54.34 1.61
C GLN A 149 -86.87 54.00 0.47
N GLU A 150 -86.50 54.97 -0.38
CA GLU A 150 -85.52 54.75 -1.44
C GLU A 150 -84.11 54.56 -0.88
N ALA A 151 -83.70 55.39 0.09
CA ALA A 151 -82.43 55.23 0.80
C ALA A 151 -82.33 53.86 1.52
N GLN A 152 -83.41 53.40 2.16
CA GLN A 152 -83.50 52.07 2.75
C GLN A 152 -83.32 50.97 1.68
N ARG A 153 -84.08 51.01 0.58
CA ARG A 153 -83.96 50.03 -0.52
C ARG A 153 -82.58 50.01 -1.17
N VAL A 154 -81.93 51.17 -1.31
CA VAL A 154 -80.55 51.27 -1.84
C VAL A 154 -79.55 50.69 -0.83
N SER A 155 -79.70 51.01 0.46
CA SER A 155 -78.89 50.45 1.54
C SER A 155 -78.99 48.92 1.59
N GLU A 156 -80.20 48.37 1.65
CA GLU A 156 -80.47 46.92 1.63
C GLU A 156 -79.85 46.22 0.42
N ARG A 157 -80.00 46.79 -0.78
CA ARG A 157 -79.40 46.26 -2.02
C ARG A 157 -77.87 46.28 -1.96
N SER A 158 -77.29 47.36 -1.43
CA SER A 158 -75.83 47.48 -1.30
C SER A 158 -75.26 46.51 -0.27
N ALA A 159 -75.96 46.29 0.84
CA ALA A 159 -75.61 45.29 1.85
C ALA A 159 -75.66 43.87 1.26
N GLN A 160 -76.77 43.49 0.62
CA GLN A 160 -76.90 42.19 -0.05
C GLN A 160 -75.87 41.99 -1.17
N GLN A 161 -75.44 43.05 -1.86
CA GLN A 161 -74.37 42.97 -2.85
C GLN A 161 -73.00 42.78 -2.20
N ALA A 162 -72.73 43.47 -1.08
CA ALA A 162 -71.50 43.31 -0.31
C ALA A 162 -71.40 41.90 0.30
N GLU A 163 -72.47 41.38 0.92
CA GLU A 163 -72.56 40.01 1.45
C GLU A 163 -72.28 38.96 0.37
N ARG A 164 -72.88 39.12 -0.83
CA ARG A 164 -72.63 38.22 -1.96
C ARG A 164 -71.20 38.29 -2.47
N ALA A 165 -70.61 39.48 -2.52
CA ALA A 165 -69.21 39.66 -2.92
C ALA A 165 -68.24 39.07 -1.88
N GLN A 166 -68.55 39.20 -0.59
CA GLN A 166 -67.80 38.59 0.51
C GLN A 166 -67.88 37.05 0.43
N ALA A 167 -69.07 36.46 0.35
CA ALA A 167 -69.25 35.02 0.24
C ALA A 167 -68.57 34.43 -1.03
N GLN A 168 -68.56 35.17 -2.14
CA GLN A 168 -67.81 34.79 -3.34
C GLN A 168 -66.30 34.85 -3.12
N ALA A 169 -65.78 35.91 -2.50
CA ALA A 169 -64.36 36.05 -2.19
C ALA A 169 -63.87 34.99 -1.17
N GLU A 170 -64.68 34.67 -0.16
CA GLU A 170 -64.42 33.61 0.80
C GLU A 170 -64.40 32.24 0.13
N SER A 171 -65.39 31.92 -0.70
CA SER A 171 -65.42 30.67 -1.47
C SER A 171 -64.23 30.52 -2.44
N MET A 172 -63.81 31.60 -3.10
CA MET A 172 -62.60 31.62 -3.93
C MET A 172 -61.32 31.43 -3.09
N LEU A 173 -61.25 32.03 -1.91
CA LEU A 173 -60.12 31.88 -0.99
C LEU A 173 -60.02 30.47 -0.40
N GLU A 174 -61.15 29.83 -0.08
CA GLU A 174 -61.19 28.43 0.32
C GLU A 174 -60.79 27.49 -0.83
N ALA A 175 -61.31 27.71 -2.04
CA ALA A 175 -60.90 26.95 -3.22
C ALA A 175 -59.39 27.06 -3.49
N ALA A 176 -58.83 28.28 -3.43
CA ALA A 176 -57.40 28.52 -3.59
C ALA A 176 -56.56 27.87 -2.48
N ARG A 177 -57.00 27.94 -1.21
CA ARG A 177 -56.35 27.25 -0.08
C ARG A 177 -56.33 25.73 -0.27
N ASN A 178 -57.46 25.15 -0.69
CA ASN A 178 -57.59 23.72 -0.93
C ASN A 178 -56.72 23.26 -2.11
N GLN A 179 -56.65 24.04 -3.20
CA GLN A 179 -55.74 23.77 -4.32
C GLN A 179 -54.27 23.83 -3.87
N ILE A 180 -53.85 24.88 -3.16
CA ILE A 180 -52.47 25.03 -2.65
C ILE A 180 -52.10 23.86 -1.72
N GLN A 181 -53.03 23.43 -0.85
CA GLN A 181 -52.81 22.27 0.01
C GLN A 181 -52.61 20.98 -0.79
N GLN A 182 -53.45 20.74 -1.82
CA GLN A 182 -53.32 19.57 -2.71
C GLN A 182 -52.01 19.60 -3.52
N GLU A 183 -51.59 20.76 -4.01
CA GLU A 183 -50.31 20.92 -4.72
C GLU A 183 -49.12 20.66 -3.78
N ILE A 184 -49.18 21.14 -2.53
CA ILE A 184 -48.16 20.87 -1.50
C ILE A 184 -48.12 19.37 -1.14
N GLU A 185 -49.27 18.70 -1.01
CA GLU A 185 -49.34 17.26 -0.72
C GLU A 185 -48.86 16.40 -1.89
N ALA A 186 -49.21 16.77 -3.12
CA ALA A 186 -48.71 16.13 -4.34
C ALA A 186 -47.20 16.31 -4.49
N ALA A 187 -46.67 17.53 -4.25
CA ALA A 187 -45.24 17.81 -4.28
C ALA A 187 -44.49 17.01 -3.20
N ARG A 188 -44.98 16.98 -1.94
CA ARG A 188 -44.41 16.17 -0.85
C ARG A 188 -44.38 14.68 -1.21
N THR A 189 -45.50 14.15 -1.69
CA THR A 189 -45.61 12.73 -2.08
C THR A 189 -44.64 12.40 -3.21
N ARG A 190 -44.52 13.28 -4.20
CA ARG A 190 -43.56 13.15 -5.30
C ARG A 190 -42.11 13.17 -4.80
N THR A 191 -41.72 14.13 -3.96
CA THR A 191 -40.36 14.19 -3.38
C THR A 191 -40.06 12.95 -2.52
N GLN A 192 -41.04 12.41 -1.79
CA GLN A 192 -40.89 11.16 -1.05
C GLN A 192 -40.68 9.95 -1.98
N GLN A 193 -41.39 9.88 -3.11
CA GLN A 193 -41.20 8.84 -4.12
C GLN A 193 -39.84 8.96 -4.82
N GLU A 194 -39.43 10.16 -5.21
CA GLU A 194 -38.12 10.43 -5.84
C GLU A 194 -36.97 10.11 -4.87
N LEU A 195 -37.10 10.45 -3.57
CA LEU A 195 -36.15 10.07 -2.53
C LEU A 195 -36.09 8.55 -2.31
N GLY A 196 -37.25 7.88 -2.21
CA GLY A 196 -37.30 6.42 -2.02
C GLY A 196 -36.76 5.64 -3.23
N GLN A 197 -36.98 6.13 -4.45
CA GLN A 197 -36.36 5.59 -5.66
C GLN A 197 -34.84 5.79 -5.65
N TRP A 198 -34.36 6.97 -5.25
CA TRP A 198 -32.93 7.25 -5.13
C TRP A 198 -32.26 6.36 -4.06
N GLN A 199 -32.87 6.22 -2.87
CA GLN A 199 -32.40 5.30 -1.83
C GLN A 199 -32.32 3.85 -2.34
N ALA A 200 -33.38 3.35 -2.95
CA ALA A 200 -33.40 1.99 -3.50
C ALA A 200 -32.40 1.79 -4.66
N ASN A 201 -32.06 2.84 -5.41
CA ASN A 201 -31.00 2.79 -6.43
C ASN A 201 -29.61 2.71 -5.78
N VAL A 202 -29.32 3.59 -4.81
CA VAL A 202 -28.05 3.57 -4.07
C VAL A 202 -27.85 2.25 -3.32
N GLU A 203 -28.90 1.69 -2.72
CA GLU A 203 -28.84 0.36 -2.07
C GLU A 203 -28.52 -0.76 -3.06
N ARG A 204 -29.03 -0.70 -4.29
CA ARG A 204 -28.70 -1.65 -5.36
C ARG A 204 -27.26 -1.48 -5.86
N GLU A 205 -26.85 -0.28 -6.24
CA GLU A 205 -25.46 0.01 -6.67
C GLU A 205 -24.42 -0.40 -5.60
N LEU A 206 -24.71 -0.11 -4.32
CA LEU A 206 -23.85 -0.46 -3.20
C LEU A 206 -23.84 -1.97 -2.89
N THR A 207 -24.91 -2.70 -3.22
CA THR A 207 -24.96 -4.17 -3.15
C THR A 207 -24.22 -4.81 -4.33
N GLU A 208 -24.38 -4.28 -5.54
CA GLU A 208 -23.65 -4.72 -6.74
C GLU A 208 -22.14 -4.49 -6.60
N LEU A 209 -21.73 -3.34 -6.04
CA LEU A 209 -20.33 -3.04 -5.72
C LEU A 209 -19.77 -4.01 -4.65
N ARG A 210 -20.52 -4.28 -3.57
CA ARG A 210 -20.12 -5.30 -2.58
C ARG A 210 -19.92 -6.67 -3.24
N ASN A 211 -20.93 -7.17 -3.93
CA ASN A 211 -20.90 -8.49 -4.57
C ASN A 211 -19.76 -8.64 -5.58
N SER A 212 -19.46 -7.59 -6.36
CA SER A 212 -18.33 -7.60 -7.30
C SER A 212 -16.97 -7.56 -6.58
N THR A 213 -16.81 -6.77 -5.52
CA THR A 213 -15.58 -6.78 -4.71
C THR A 213 -15.37 -8.10 -3.96
N GLU A 214 -16.44 -8.76 -3.50
CA GLU A 214 -16.39 -10.08 -2.87
C GLU A 214 -16.03 -11.18 -3.89
N ALA A 215 -16.57 -11.10 -5.11
CA ALA A 215 -16.24 -12.01 -6.20
C ALA A 215 -14.77 -11.88 -6.64
N GLU A 216 -14.26 -10.66 -6.83
CA GLU A 216 -12.86 -10.44 -7.18
C GLU A 216 -11.91 -10.76 -6.01
N LEU A 217 -12.28 -10.50 -4.76
CA LEU A 217 -11.51 -10.97 -3.60
C LEU A 217 -11.43 -12.51 -3.57
N THR A 218 -12.56 -13.20 -3.76
CA THR A 218 -12.62 -14.67 -3.84
C THR A 218 -11.77 -15.21 -4.99
N ARG A 219 -11.73 -14.50 -6.13
CA ARG A 219 -10.93 -14.85 -7.30
C ARG A 219 -9.43 -14.70 -7.03
N VAL A 220 -9.00 -13.58 -6.45
CA VAL A 220 -7.60 -13.34 -6.08
C VAL A 220 -7.14 -14.31 -5.00
N GLN A 221 -7.99 -14.64 -4.02
CA GLN A 221 -7.70 -15.68 -3.02
C GLN A 221 -7.42 -17.03 -3.68
N LYS A 222 -8.30 -17.49 -4.59
CA LYS A 222 -8.10 -18.75 -5.33
C LYS A 222 -6.82 -18.74 -6.18
N GLN A 223 -6.55 -17.65 -6.89
CA GLN A 223 -5.31 -17.52 -7.67
C GLN A 223 -4.07 -17.64 -6.77
N VAL A 224 -4.06 -16.97 -5.62
CA VAL A 224 -2.94 -17.04 -4.66
C VAL A 224 -2.83 -18.44 -4.02
N GLU A 225 -3.94 -19.14 -3.78
CA GLU A 225 -3.96 -20.53 -3.31
C GLU A 225 -3.39 -21.50 -4.37
N GLU A 226 -3.77 -21.34 -5.64
CA GLU A 226 -3.27 -22.11 -6.79
C GLU A 226 -1.77 -21.86 -7.02
N GLU A 227 -1.33 -20.60 -7.01
CA GLU A 227 0.10 -20.21 -7.10
C GLU A 227 0.91 -20.80 -5.93
N ASN A 228 0.38 -20.78 -4.71
CA ASN A 228 1.01 -21.41 -3.55
C ASN A 228 1.06 -22.95 -3.67
N ALA A 229 0.02 -23.58 -4.21
CA ALA A 229 0.00 -25.03 -4.42
C ALA A 229 1.04 -25.46 -5.47
N ASN A 230 1.15 -24.70 -6.58
CA ASN A 230 2.14 -24.93 -7.63
C ASN A 230 3.57 -24.75 -7.09
N LEU A 231 3.87 -23.63 -6.44
CA LEU A 231 5.20 -23.37 -5.85
C LEU A 231 5.60 -24.42 -4.80
N ARG A 232 4.64 -24.92 -4.00
CA ARG A 232 4.87 -26.04 -3.06
C ARG A 232 5.17 -27.35 -3.79
N SER A 233 4.48 -27.64 -4.89
CA SER A 233 4.74 -28.82 -5.72
C SER A 233 6.13 -28.76 -6.37
N GLU A 234 6.50 -27.61 -6.95
CA GLU A 234 7.83 -27.38 -7.52
C GLU A 234 8.93 -27.52 -6.48
N ALA A 235 8.76 -26.93 -5.28
CA ALA A 235 9.73 -27.07 -4.18
C ALA A 235 9.85 -28.52 -3.68
N GLN A 236 8.75 -29.27 -3.64
CA GLN A 236 8.76 -30.70 -3.29
C GLN A 236 9.46 -31.56 -4.35
N GLN A 237 9.23 -31.28 -5.64
CA GLN A 237 9.91 -31.93 -6.76
C GLN A 237 11.41 -31.64 -6.74
N TYR A 238 11.81 -30.36 -6.57
CA TYR A 238 13.22 -29.98 -6.46
C TYR A 238 13.91 -30.64 -5.26
N ALA A 239 13.25 -30.70 -4.10
CA ALA A 239 13.78 -31.38 -2.92
C ALA A 239 13.90 -32.90 -3.12
N SER A 240 12.98 -33.54 -3.84
CA SER A 240 13.06 -34.98 -4.12
C SER A 240 14.15 -35.31 -5.14
N ASP A 241 14.34 -34.47 -6.16
CA ASP A 241 15.43 -34.62 -7.14
C ASP A 241 16.81 -34.32 -6.54
N LEU A 242 16.92 -33.30 -5.67
CA LEU A 242 18.16 -33.02 -4.94
C LEU A 242 18.53 -34.20 -4.03
N ARG A 243 17.55 -34.75 -3.30
CA ARG A 243 17.75 -35.95 -2.48
C ARG A 243 18.16 -37.16 -3.33
N ARG A 244 17.46 -37.41 -4.44
CA ARG A 244 17.78 -38.50 -5.37
C ARG A 244 19.22 -38.41 -5.89
N ARG A 245 19.67 -37.21 -6.29
CA ARG A 245 21.06 -36.98 -6.71
C ARG A 245 22.07 -37.21 -5.58
N ALA A 246 21.74 -36.84 -4.34
CA ALA A 246 22.59 -37.11 -3.18
C ALA A 246 22.67 -38.62 -2.87
N ASP A 247 21.56 -39.34 -2.97
CA ASP A 247 21.50 -40.80 -2.80
C ASP A 247 22.26 -41.54 -3.95
N GLU A 248 22.15 -41.03 -5.19
CA GLU A 248 22.94 -41.48 -6.37
C GLU A 248 24.45 -41.24 -6.17
N GLN A 249 24.86 -40.07 -5.66
CA GLN A 249 26.26 -39.78 -5.34
C GLN A 249 26.78 -40.62 -4.17
N ALA A 250 25.99 -40.79 -3.10
CA ALA A 250 26.36 -41.60 -1.95
C ALA A 250 26.55 -43.07 -2.32
N THR A 251 25.68 -43.63 -3.16
CA THR A 251 25.82 -45.00 -3.66
C THR A 251 27.01 -45.16 -4.63
N ALA A 252 27.28 -44.18 -5.49
CA ALA A 252 28.49 -44.17 -6.32
C ALA A 252 29.79 -44.13 -5.49
N HIS A 253 29.85 -43.31 -4.43
CA HIS A 253 30.99 -43.27 -3.52
C HIS A 253 31.13 -44.55 -2.67
N GLN A 254 30.03 -45.18 -2.26
CA GLN A 254 30.05 -46.50 -1.60
C GLN A 254 30.62 -47.58 -2.53
N GLN A 255 30.24 -47.58 -3.81
CA GLN A 255 30.79 -48.50 -4.82
C GLN A 255 32.29 -48.26 -5.04
N GLN A 256 32.73 -46.99 -5.12
CA GLN A 256 34.15 -46.64 -5.22
C GLN A 256 34.96 -47.12 -4.00
N LEU A 257 34.43 -46.94 -2.78
CA LEU A 257 35.07 -47.40 -1.55
C LEU A 257 35.14 -48.93 -1.48
N ALA A 258 34.09 -49.64 -1.89
CA ALA A 258 34.09 -51.10 -1.95
C ALA A 258 35.11 -51.65 -2.97
N ALA A 259 35.20 -51.04 -4.16
CA ALA A 259 36.19 -51.42 -5.17
C ALA A 259 37.63 -51.13 -4.70
N LEU A 260 37.86 -50.02 -4.00
CA LEU A 260 39.16 -49.73 -3.38
C LEU A 260 39.50 -50.69 -2.22
N GLN A 261 38.51 -51.16 -1.47
CA GLN A 261 38.69 -52.20 -0.45
C GLN A 261 39.10 -53.54 -1.08
N GLU A 262 38.42 -53.98 -2.15
CA GLU A 262 38.78 -55.18 -2.91
C GLU A 262 40.18 -55.05 -3.54
N GLU A 263 40.56 -53.88 -4.07
CA GLU A 263 41.91 -53.63 -4.57
C GLU A 263 42.95 -53.67 -3.44
N ILE A 264 42.66 -53.12 -2.26
CA ILE A 264 43.55 -53.19 -1.10
C ILE A 264 43.70 -54.65 -0.61
N GLU A 265 42.62 -55.42 -0.54
CA GLU A 265 42.67 -56.84 -0.14
C GLU A 265 43.47 -57.69 -1.13
N THR A 266 43.25 -57.52 -2.44
CA THR A 266 44.01 -58.25 -3.48
C THR A 266 45.48 -57.83 -3.53
N ARG A 267 45.80 -56.55 -3.30
CA ARG A 267 47.19 -56.08 -3.11
C ARG A 267 47.82 -56.63 -1.82
N GLN A 268 47.08 -56.76 -0.72
CA GLN A 268 47.58 -57.39 0.51
C GLN A 268 47.85 -58.89 0.31
N GLN A 269 46.97 -59.60 -0.41
CA GLN A 269 47.16 -61.01 -0.76
C GLN A 269 48.40 -61.22 -1.63
N SER A 270 48.63 -60.37 -2.65
CA SER A 270 49.82 -60.48 -3.50
C SER A 270 51.12 -60.13 -2.76
N LEU A 271 51.09 -59.14 -1.86
CA LEU A 271 52.21 -58.85 -0.95
C LEU A 271 52.52 -60.04 -0.03
N GLY A 272 51.50 -60.70 0.54
CA GLY A 272 51.67 -61.90 1.35
C GLY A 272 52.25 -63.08 0.56
N GLN A 273 51.82 -63.27 -0.70
CA GLN A 273 52.40 -64.26 -1.61
C GLN A 273 53.88 -63.96 -1.94
N LEU A 274 54.22 -62.69 -2.19
CA LEU A 274 55.60 -62.26 -2.44
C LEU A 274 56.47 -62.44 -1.19
N GLN A 275 55.96 -62.16 0.01
CA GLN A 275 56.65 -62.40 1.28
C GLN A 275 56.91 -63.91 1.50
N ALA A 276 55.90 -64.77 1.31
CA ALA A 276 56.08 -66.22 1.42
C ALA A 276 57.05 -66.78 0.35
N ALA A 277 57.04 -66.23 -0.87
CA ALA A 277 58.00 -66.57 -1.91
C ALA A 277 59.43 -66.11 -1.56
N GLN A 278 59.58 -64.91 -0.98
CA GLN A 278 60.84 -64.39 -0.47
C GLN A 278 61.38 -65.25 0.69
N GLU A 279 60.54 -65.62 1.65
CA GLU A 279 60.92 -66.54 2.74
C GLU A 279 61.36 -67.90 2.21
N SER A 280 60.63 -68.48 1.25
CA SER A 280 61.02 -69.74 0.59
C SER A 280 62.35 -69.60 -0.16
N ALA A 281 62.60 -68.47 -0.83
CA ALA A 281 63.86 -68.19 -1.51
C ALA A 281 65.02 -68.01 -0.51
N GLN A 282 64.79 -67.32 0.61
CA GLN A 282 65.75 -67.17 1.71
C GLN A 282 66.08 -68.51 2.37
N GLN A 283 65.08 -69.37 2.60
CA GLN A 283 65.27 -70.72 3.12
C GLN A 283 66.10 -71.59 2.16
N LYS A 284 65.76 -71.61 0.86
CA LYS A 284 66.54 -72.32 -0.17
C LYS A 284 67.98 -71.81 -0.28
N LEU A 285 68.18 -70.50 -0.15
CA LEU A 285 69.51 -69.87 -0.18
C LEU A 285 70.30 -70.15 1.12
N ALA A 286 69.64 -70.25 2.27
CA ALA A 286 70.26 -70.71 3.52
C ALA A 286 70.64 -72.20 3.44
N GLN A 287 69.76 -73.05 2.90
CA GLN A 287 70.04 -74.46 2.63
C GLN A 287 71.21 -74.62 1.66
N SER A 288 71.21 -73.92 0.52
CA SER A 288 72.30 -73.96 -0.46
C SER A 288 73.63 -73.45 0.12
N ARG A 289 73.61 -72.47 1.03
CA ARG A 289 74.79 -72.06 1.81
C ARG A 289 75.26 -73.13 2.80
N GLN A 290 74.34 -73.86 3.44
CA GLN A 290 74.68 -74.97 4.34
C GLN A 290 75.27 -76.15 3.54
N GLU A 291 74.66 -76.52 2.42
CA GLU A 291 75.14 -77.54 1.48
C GLU A 291 76.52 -77.15 0.92
N GLY A 292 76.70 -75.89 0.53
CA GLY A 292 77.98 -75.32 0.14
C GLY A 292 79.02 -75.40 1.26
N ALA A 293 78.68 -75.02 2.48
CA ALA A 293 79.59 -75.14 3.64
C ALA A 293 79.94 -76.59 3.99
N THR A 294 79.03 -77.56 3.80
CA THR A 294 79.36 -78.99 3.94
C THR A 294 80.25 -79.47 2.79
N ALA A 295 80.01 -79.03 1.56
CA ALA A 295 80.87 -79.36 0.42
C ALA A 295 82.27 -78.73 0.54
N GLU A 296 82.39 -77.52 1.09
CA GLU A 296 83.67 -76.89 1.45
C GLU A 296 84.39 -77.67 2.55
N GLN A 297 83.68 -78.16 3.58
CA GLN A 297 84.26 -79.03 4.61
C GLN A 297 84.71 -80.38 4.07
N GLU A 298 83.93 -81.02 3.20
CA GLU A 298 84.30 -82.27 2.52
C GLU A 298 85.50 -82.04 1.58
N PHE A 299 85.51 -80.95 0.83
CA PHE A 299 86.63 -80.56 -0.03
C PHE A 299 87.90 -80.27 0.79
N ALA A 300 87.78 -79.61 1.94
CA ALA A 300 88.90 -79.40 2.87
C ALA A 300 89.41 -80.73 3.46
N GLN A 301 88.53 -81.66 3.83
CA GLN A 301 88.91 -83.01 4.26
C GLN A 301 89.58 -83.82 3.13
N LEU A 302 89.11 -83.69 1.89
CA LEU A 302 89.73 -84.30 0.72
C LEU A 302 91.09 -83.67 0.39
N GLN A 303 91.26 -82.35 0.56
CA GLN A 303 92.56 -81.70 0.44
C GLN A 303 93.52 -82.13 1.56
N GLN A 304 93.04 -82.26 2.80
CA GLN A 304 93.84 -82.79 3.92
C GLN A 304 94.28 -84.22 3.61
N ARG A 305 93.36 -85.12 3.23
CA ARG A 305 93.67 -86.50 2.81
C ARG A 305 94.63 -86.56 1.63
N LEU A 306 94.50 -85.66 0.65
CA LEU A 306 95.46 -85.55 -0.46
C LEU A 306 96.84 -85.08 0.02
N GLY A 307 96.88 -84.21 1.04
CA GLY A 307 98.11 -83.81 1.74
C GLY A 307 98.76 -84.96 2.51
N GLU A 308 97.98 -85.70 3.27
CA GLU A 308 98.38 -86.92 4.00
C GLU A 308 98.92 -87.98 3.03
N VAL A 309 98.17 -88.34 1.99
CA VAL A 309 98.61 -89.30 0.95
C VAL A 309 99.86 -88.82 0.20
N ARG A 310 100.06 -87.51 0.01
CA ARG A 310 101.31 -86.96 -0.55
C ARG A 310 102.49 -87.04 0.43
N GLN A 311 102.24 -86.87 1.73
CA GLN A 311 103.25 -87.05 2.78
C GLN A 311 103.62 -88.53 2.93
N ASP A 312 102.64 -89.43 2.95
CA ASP A 312 102.85 -90.88 2.96
C ASP A 312 103.58 -91.36 1.70
N LEU A 313 103.21 -90.88 0.51
CA LEU A 313 103.93 -91.19 -0.73
C LEU A 313 105.38 -90.67 -0.67
N THR A 314 105.61 -89.51 -0.07
CA THR A 314 106.97 -88.97 0.14
C THR A 314 107.74 -89.80 1.18
N ALA A 315 107.08 -90.27 2.23
CA ALA A 315 107.66 -91.17 3.23
C ALA A 315 108.01 -92.55 2.64
N GLU A 316 107.15 -93.11 1.78
CA GLU A 316 107.43 -94.35 1.06
C GLU A 316 108.53 -94.18 -0.01
N LEU A 317 108.54 -93.07 -0.74
CA LEU A 317 109.66 -92.76 -1.64
C LEU A 317 110.98 -92.65 -0.87
N ASN A 318 110.99 -91.99 0.30
CA ASN A 318 112.16 -91.93 1.18
C ASN A 318 112.55 -93.33 1.72
N ARG A 319 111.59 -94.16 2.16
CA ARG A 319 111.82 -95.55 2.59
C ARG A 319 112.40 -96.40 1.47
N LEU A 320 111.96 -96.21 0.23
CA LEU A 320 112.42 -96.95 -0.94
C LEU A 320 113.84 -96.49 -1.34
N ASP A 321 114.13 -95.20 -1.23
CA ASP A 321 115.48 -94.65 -1.44
C ASP A 321 116.45 -95.06 -0.31
N GLU A 322 115.98 -95.17 0.94
CA GLU A 322 116.74 -95.75 2.06
C GLU A 322 116.98 -97.25 1.88
N ALA A 323 115.96 -98.02 1.48
CA ALA A 323 116.09 -99.45 1.17
C ALA A 323 117.05 -99.69 -0.01
N ARG A 324 117.02 -98.81 -1.03
CA ARG A 324 117.98 -98.81 -2.13
C ARG A 324 119.40 -98.52 -1.64
N ARG A 325 119.60 -97.49 -0.82
CA ARG A 325 120.92 -97.18 -0.23
C ARG A 325 121.42 -98.31 0.68
N ALA A 326 120.53 -98.99 1.40
CA ALA A 326 120.86 -100.17 2.21
C ALA A 326 121.24 -101.37 1.32
N ALA A 327 120.56 -101.59 0.19
CA ALA A 327 120.93 -102.60 -0.80
C ALA A 327 122.30 -102.31 -1.43
N GLU A 328 122.57 -101.06 -1.82
CA GLU A 328 123.89 -100.65 -2.34
C GLU A 328 125.00 -100.78 -1.28
N GLN A 329 124.70 -100.57 0.00
CA GLN A 329 125.64 -100.83 1.10
C GLN A 329 125.86 -102.34 1.32
N ALA A 330 124.82 -103.16 1.28
CA ALA A 330 124.91 -104.61 1.39
C ALA A 330 125.69 -105.22 0.21
N GLU A 331 125.53 -104.69 -1.01
CA GLU A 331 126.30 -105.08 -2.18
C GLU A 331 127.78 -104.72 -2.04
N ARG A 332 128.09 -103.52 -1.54
CA ARG A 332 129.48 -103.11 -1.20
C ARG A 332 130.09 -104.02 -0.13
N GLN A 333 129.34 -104.38 0.91
CA GLN A 333 129.81 -105.33 1.93
C GLN A 333 129.99 -106.74 1.36
N ALA A 334 129.12 -107.22 0.48
CA ALA A 334 129.28 -108.50 -0.22
C ALA A 334 130.52 -108.49 -1.13
N ALA A 335 130.81 -107.39 -1.82
CA ALA A 335 132.05 -107.20 -2.58
C ALA A 335 133.28 -107.17 -1.66
N GLU A 336 133.21 -106.52 -0.50
CA GLU A 336 134.32 -106.47 0.45
C GLU A 336 134.60 -107.83 1.12
N VAL A 337 133.55 -108.60 1.44
CA VAL A 337 133.68 -109.99 1.93
C VAL A 337 134.31 -110.89 0.87
N ARG A 338 133.88 -110.80 -0.40
CA ARG A 338 134.52 -111.50 -1.54
C ARG A 338 135.99 -111.11 -1.70
N ALA A 339 136.32 -109.83 -1.51
CA ALA A 339 137.70 -109.35 -1.54
C ALA A 339 138.54 -109.85 -0.36
N ARG A 340 137.95 -110.04 0.83
CA ARG A 340 138.62 -110.64 2.00
C ARG A 340 138.88 -112.14 1.79
N THR A 341 137.88 -112.92 1.36
CA THR A 341 138.06 -114.37 1.12
C THR A 341 139.07 -114.66 0.00
N GLN A 342 139.12 -113.87 -1.08
CA GLN A 342 140.18 -113.98 -2.09
C GLN A 342 141.59 -113.70 -1.52
N ARG A 343 141.72 -112.72 -0.62
CA ARG A 343 143.02 -112.39 0.02
C ARG A 343 143.48 -113.46 1.02
N GLU A 344 142.54 -114.14 1.67
CA GLU A 344 142.85 -115.23 2.61
C GLU A 344 143.14 -116.55 1.90
N ALA A 345 142.41 -116.88 0.82
CA ALA A 345 142.75 -117.99 -0.06
C ALA A 345 144.19 -117.88 -0.62
N LYS A 346 144.60 -116.66 -1.04
CA LYS A 346 145.97 -116.42 -1.52
C LYS A 346 147.02 -116.62 -0.42
N ARG A 347 146.74 -116.18 0.82
CA ARG A 347 147.63 -116.39 1.98
C ARG A 347 147.76 -117.85 2.42
N LEU A 348 146.80 -118.71 2.09
CA LEU A 348 146.89 -120.16 2.31
C LEU A 348 147.70 -120.85 1.21
N ALA A 349 147.55 -120.45 -0.05
CA ALA A 349 148.33 -120.98 -1.17
C ALA A 349 149.86 -120.75 -0.98
N ASP A 350 150.26 -119.52 -0.67
CA ASP A 350 151.68 -119.17 -0.49
C ASP A 350 152.31 -119.88 0.74
N ARG A 351 151.50 -120.32 1.71
CA ARG A 351 151.96 -121.08 2.89
C ARG A 351 152.11 -122.58 2.63
N ALA A 352 151.39 -123.14 1.66
CA ALA A 352 151.54 -124.54 1.26
C ALA A 352 152.84 -124.77 0.46
N ALA A 353 153.25 -123.78 -0.36
CA ALA A 353 154.41 -123.90 -1.24
C ALA A 353 155.76 -124.05 -0.52
N ALA A 354 155.89 -123.56 0.72
CA ALA A 354 157.16 -123.53 1.45
C ALA A 354 157.49 -124.82 2.23
N ALA A 355 156.51 -125.72 2.43
CA ALA A 355 156.66 -126.88 3.33
C ALA A 355 157.06 -128.20 2.65
N VAL A 356 157.02 -128.27 1.31
CA VAL A 356 157.02 -129.54 0.55
C VAL A 356 158.43 -129.96 0.05
N LEU A 357 159.48 -129.19 0.36
CA LEU A 357 160.86 -129.42 -0.15
C LEU A 357 161.91 -129.83 0.91
N ALA A 358 161.51 -130.21 2.12
CA ALA A 358 162.44 -130.53 3.22
C ALA A 358 162.22 -131.88 3.95
N ALA A 359 161.15 -132.63 3.65
CA ALA A 359 160.87 -133.91 4.31
C ALA A 359 160.18 -134.91 3.37
N ALA A 360 160.97 -135.68 2.63
CA ALA A 360 160.48 -136.77 1.78
C ALA A 360 160.63 -138.13 2.48
N ALA A 361 159.53 -138.71 2.94
CA ALA A 361 159.42 -140.11 3.36
C ALA A 361 157.94 -140.54 3.38
N ILE A 362 157.66 -141.82 3.09
CA ILE A 362 156.35 -142.50 3.22
C ILE A 362 155.28 -141.97 2.22
N THR A 363 155.12 -142.52 1.00
CA THR A 363 154.37 -143.76 0.62
C THR A 363 152.96 -143.87 1.22
N GLY A 364 151.85 -144.04 0.49
CA GLY A 364 151.58 -144.19 -0.95
C GLY A 364 150.13 -144.70 -1.15
N GLU A 365 149.64 -144.82 -2.40
CA GLU A 365 148.35 -145.46 -2.77
C GLU A 365 147.06 -144.71 -2.27
N THR A 366 145.85 -144.80 -2.86
CA THR A 366 145.30 -145.40 -4.11
C THR A 366 143.96 -144.71 -4.53
N GLY A 367 143.63 -144.71 -5.83
CA GLY A 367 142.25 -144.77 -6.40
C GLY A 367 141.23 -143.64 -6.15
N GLU A 368 140.03 -143.63 -6.77
CA GLU A 368 139.57 -144.22 -8.05
C GLU A 368 138.22 -143.58 -8.53
N TYR A 369 137.64 -144.04 -9.65
CA TYR A 369 136.32 -143.62 -10.19
C TYR A 369 135.15 -144.26 -9.39
N GLN A 370 133.85 -143.87 -9.42
CA GLN A 370 132.84 -143.70 -10.51
C GLN A 370 131.61 -142.90 -9.99
N MET A 371 130.78 -142.16 -10.76
CA MET A 371 129.78 -142.47 -11.83
C MET A 371 128.38 -143.03 -11.39
N VAL A 372 127.29 -142.41 -11.90
CA VAL A 372 125.88 -142.92 -12.05
C VAL A 372 125.04 -143.06 -10.74
N ALA A 373 123.72 -142.77 -10.62
CA ALA A 373 122.59 -142.45 -11.54
C ALA A 373 121.65 -141.31 -10.96
N VAL A 374 120.88 -140.51 -11.74
CA VAL A 374 119.48 -140.72 -12.25
C VAL A 374 118.43 -140.90 -11.10
N ARG A 375 117.32 -140.13 -10.95
CA ARG A 375 116.16 -139.97 -11.88
C ARG A 375 115.08 -138.90 -11.49
N GLN A 376 114.61 -138.07 -12.45
CA GLN A 376 113.26 -137.46 -12.71
C GLN A 376 112.45 -136.73 -11.55
N GLU A 377 111.43 -135.87 -11.75
CA GLU A 377 110.56 -135.55 -12.92
C GLU A 377 109.83 -134.15 -12.86
N ALA A 378 109.63 -133.50 -14.04
CA ALA A 378 108.49 -132.63 -14.53
C ALA A 378 107.86 -131.46 -13.68
N ASN A 379 107.13 -130.44 -14.23
CA ASN A 379 106.65 -130.13 -15.60
C ASN A 379 106.27 -128.62 -15.84
N ARG A 380 106.46 -128.11 -17.09
CA ARG A 380 105.72 -127.08 -17.92
C ARG A 380 105.10 -125.76 -17.37
N ALA A 381 104.73 -124.71 -18.16
CA ALA A 381 105.25 -124.06 -19.41
C ALA A 381 104.31 -122.94 -19.98
N MET A 382 104.87 -121.87 -20.61
CA MET A 382 104.30 -120.99 -21.70
C MET A 382 103.01 -120.13 -21.44
N ALA A 383 102.57 -119.13 -22.26
CA ALA A 383 103.21 -118.10 -23.13
C ALA A 383 102.17 -117.05 -23.70
N GLU A 384 102.65 -115.86 -24.14
CA GLU A 384 102.16 -114.96 -25.25
C GLU A 384 100.88 -114.04 -25.24
N GLN A 385 101.02 -112.90 -25.96
CA GLN A 385 100.08 -112.08 -26.80
C GLN A 385 99.01 -111.04 -26.30
N ALA A 386 99.28 -109.74 -26.62
CA ALA A 386 98.50 -108.70 -27.38
C ALA A 386 97.08 -108.11 -27.04
N ALA A 387 96.90 -106.80 -27.40
CA ALA A 387 95.68 -106.05 -27.86
C ALA A 387 94.95 -104.98 -26.96
N GLU A 388 94.07 -104.18 -27.61
CA GLU A 388 93.52 -102.80 -27.36
C GLU A 388 91.98 -102.75 -27.02
N PRO A 389 91.20 -101.60 -26.96
CA PRO A 389 91.39 -100.17 -26.55
C PRO A 389 90.17 -99.46 -25.81
N VAL A 390 90.16 -98.10 -25.70
CA VAL A 390 88.99 -97.13 -25.61
C VAL A 390 88.26 -96.95 -24.22
N GLU A 391 87.53 -95.88 -23.78
CA GLU A 391 86.81 -94.69 -24.37
C GLU A 391 86.92 -93.32 -23.55
N GLN A 392 85.88 -92.45 -23.51
CA GLN A 392 85.80 -91.01 -23.04
C GLN A 392 84.32 -90.58 -22.67
N PRO A 393 83.88 -89.29 -22.45
CA PRO A 393 84.49 -87.95 -22.12
C PRO A 393 83.96 -87.38 -20.75
N ASP A 394 83.51 -86.14 -20.41
CA ASP A 394 83.33 -84.76 -20.99
C ASP A 394 83.20 -83.64 -19.89
N LEU A 395 82.89 -82.36 -20.22
CA LEU A 395 83.03 -81.13 -19.35
C LEU A 395 81.80 -80.09 -19.30
N PRO A 396 81.88 -78.71 -19.38
CA PRO A 396 81.68 -77.80 -18.21
C PRO A 396 80.99 -76.37 -18.40
N GLU A 397 81.15 -75.42 -17.42
CA GLU A 397 81.16 -73.90 -17.50
C GLU A 397 79.85 -73.06 -17.78
N GLN A 398 79.68 -71.71 -17.65
CA GLN A 398 80.23 -70.57 -16.82
C GLN A 398 79.31 -69.26 -16.86
N ARG A 399 79.36 -68.42 -15.78
CA ARG A 399 79.27 -66.92 -15.57
C ARG A 399 78.40 -65.89 -16.39
N GLU A 400 77.61 -65.04 -15.66
CA GLU A 400 77.55 -63.52 -15.48
C GLU A 400 77.95 -62.46 -16.58
N PRO A 401 77.75 -61.08 -16.49
CA PRO A 401 76.93 -60.14 -15.62
C PRO A 401 76.36 -58.78 -16.28
N VAL A 402 75.93 -57.77 -15.44
CA VAL A 402 75.91 -56.23 -15.53
C VAL A 402 74.71 -55.31 -16.03
N GLU A 403 74.37 -54.28 -15.19
CA GLU A 403 74.00 -52.81 -15.40
C GLU A 403 72.55 -52.18 -15.53
N GLN A 404 72.46 -50.81 -15.50
CA GLN A 404 71.37 -49.88 -15.01
C GLN A 404 70.77 -48.93 -16.12
N PRO A 405 70.05 -47.75 -15.93
CA PRO A 405 69.42 -47.02 -14.78
C PRO A 405 68.01 -46.34 -15.07
N GLU A 406 67.60 -45.31 -14.28
CA GLU A 406 66.33 -44.49 -14.30
C GLU A 406 66.57 -43.00 -14.77
N PRO A 407 65.81 -41.88 -14.45
CA PRO A 407 64.43 -41.61 -13.92
C PRO A 407 63.64 -40.41 -14.58
N ALA A 408 62.39 -40.06 -14.15
CA ALA A 408 61.71 -38.75 -14.40
C ALA A 408 60.45 -38.43 -13.51
N VAL A 409 60.08 -37.14 -13.32
CA VAL A 409 58.97 -36.61 -12.47
C VAL A 409 58.28 -35.37 -13.11
N ASN A 410 57.03 -35.02 -12.76
CA ASN A 410 56.45 -33.68 -13.01
C ASN A 410 55.36 -33.26 -11.98
N MET A 411 55.01 -31.96 -11.88
CA MET A 411 54.11 -31.36 -10.85
C MET A 411 52.95 -30.53 -11.45
N PHE A 412 51.91 -30.22 -10.67
CA PHE A 412 51.08 -28.99 -10.82
C PHE A 412 50.18 -28.68 -9.60
N GLU A 413 49.96 -27.39 -9.31
CA GLU A 413 48.98 -26.83 -8.35
C GLU A 413 47.96 -25.90 -9.07
N PRO A 414 46.74 -25.69 -8.54
CA PRO A 414 45.83 -24.61 -8.94
C PRO A 414 45.70 -23.49 -7.87
N VAL A 415 45.19 -22.31 -8.28
CA VAL A 415 45.17 -21.06 -7.48
C VAL A 415 43.74 -20.48 -7.36
N GLU A 416 43.40 -19.91 -6.20
CA GLU A 416 42.13 -19.19 -5.95
C GLU A 416 42.16 -17.71 -6.43
N GLN A 417 41.00 -17.16 -6.82
CA GLN A 417 40.76 -15.70 -6.88
C GLN A 417 39.30 -15.35 -6.47
N PRO A 418 39.03 -14.18 -5.84
CA PRO A 418 37.74 -13.86 -5.23
C PRO A 418 36.89 -12.78 -5.96
N GLU A 419 35.73 -12.46 -5.39
CA GLU A 419 34.71 -11.50 -5.85
C GLU A 419 35.11 -10.01 -5.74
N PRO A 420 34.43 -9.12 -6.50
CA PRO A 420 34.33 -7.69 -6.20
C PRO A 420 32.90 -7.24 -5.81
N ALA A 421 32.77 -6.51 -4.69
CA ALA A 421 31.52 -5.87 -4.28
C ALA A 421 31.41 -4.41 -4.78
N VAL A 422 30.19 -3.93 -5.03
CA VAL A 422 29.91 -2.51 -5.35
C VAL A 422 28.67 -2.03 -4.59
N ASN A 423 28.80 -0.89 -3.90
CA ASN A 423 27.72 -0.21 -3.17
C ASN A 423 26.79 0.54 -4.14
N MET A 424 25.56 0.86 -3.70
CA MET A 424 25.21 2.23 -3.26
C MET A 424 23.81 2.30 -2.65
N PHE A 425 23.68 3.12 -1.62
CA PHE A 425 22.44 3.40 -0.88
C PHE A 425 22.14 4.89 -1.07
N GLU A 426 21.04 5.27 -1.72
CA GLU A 426 20.69 6.68 -1.91
C GLU A 426 19.16 6.89 -1.84
N PRO A 427 18.64 7.57 -0.79
CA PRO A 427 17.20 7.82 -0.65
C PRO A 427 16.85 9.32 -0.70
N GLN A 428 16.02 9.77 -1.66
CA GLN A 428 15.29 11.04 -1.50
C GLN A 428 14.16 11.34 -2.52
N GLN A 429 13.33 12.31 -2.11
CA GLN A 429 12.38 13.15 -2.87
C GLN A 429 10.92 12.67 -3.06
N HIS A 430 10.00 13.45 -2.50
CA HIS A 430 8.56 13.46 -2.82
C HIS A 430 8.27 14.34 -4.05
N PRO A 431 7.22 14.06 -4.83
CA PRO A 431 6.58 15.04 -5.69
C PRO A 431 5.52 15.85 -4.91
N HIS A 432 5.56 17.19 -5.00
CA HIS A 432 4.50 18.07 -4.52
C HIS A 432 3.31 18.14 -5.51
N GLN A 433 2.13 18.50 -5.00
CA GLN A 433 0.99 18.95 -5.82
C GLN A 433 1.33 20.21 -6.62
N PRO A 434 0.63 20.44 -7.74
CA PRO A 434 0.14 21.79 -8.01
C PRO A 434 -1.34 21.91 -8.43
N GLN A 435 -1.94 23.00 -7.96
CA GLN A 435 -2.92 23.85 -8.67
C GLN A 435 -4.37 23.38 -8.88
N HIS A 436 -5.22 23.90 -7.99
CA HIS A 436 -6.61 24.30 -8.23
C HIS A 436 -6.96 24.61 -9.69
N HIS A 437 -8.10 24.11 -10.15
CA HIS A 437 -8.84 24.66 -11.29
C HIS A 437 -10.16 25.28 -10.80
N GLY A 438 -10.63 26.31 -11.51
CA GLY A 438 -11.57 27.30 -10.96
C GLY A 438 -13.01 26.81 -10.78
N HIS A 439 -13.68 27.34 -9.74
CA HIS A 439 -15.15 27.34 -9.68
C HIS A 439 -15.71 28.35 -10.71
N PRO A 440 -16.71 27.99 -11.52
CA PRO A 440 -17.51 28.97 -12.23
C PRO A 440 -18.45 29.68 -11.25
N HIS A 441 -18.33 31.00 -11.10
CA HIS A 441 -19.30 31.82 -10.38
C HIS A 441 -20.61 31.91 -11.18
N SER A 442 -21.57 31.05 -10.89
CA SER A 442 -22.96 31.23 -11.34
C SER A 442 -23.58 32.43 -10.60
N GLN A 443 -23.72 33.54 -11.31
CA GLN A 443 -24.43 34.72 -10.81
C GLN A 443 -25.94 34.45 -10.78
N PRO A 444 -26.69 34.94 -9.77
CA PRO A 444 -28.15 34.90 -9.80
C PRO A 444 -28.68 35.89 -10.86
N PRO A 445 -29.79 35.59 -11.54
CA PRO A 445 -30.36 36.49 -12.55
C PRO A 445 -30.87 37.79 -11.93
N VAL A 446 -30.49 38.92 -12.52
CA VAL A 446 -30.98 40.25 -12.12
C VAL A 446 -32.43 40.41 -12.57
N TYR A 447 -33.32 40.68 -11.62
CA TYR A 447 -34.75 40.93 -11.90
C TYR A 447 -34.95 42.36 -12.41
N THR A 448 -35.34 42.51 -13.67
CA THR A 448 -35.65 43.82 -14.30
C THR A 448 -37.17 44.06 -14.36
N PRO A 449 -37.74 45.01 -13.58
CA PRO A 449 -39.15 45.33 -13.62
C PRO A 449 -39.44 46.54 -14.54
N ASN A 450 -39.97 46.32 -15.75
CA ASN A 450 -40.65 47.39 -16.51
C ASN A 450 -41.51 46.86 -17.67
N GLY A 451 -42.61 47.54 -17.99
CA GLY A 451 -43.57 47.17 -19.05
C GLY A 451 -44.49 45.99 -18.65
N ALA A 452 -45.79 46.13 -18.38
CA ALA A 452 -46.72 47.25 -18.56
C ALA A 452 -46.96 47.66 -20.03
N ASP A 453 -47.87 46.96 -20.71
CA ASP A 453 -48.60 47.44 -21.89
C ASP A 453 -50.07 46.92 -21.80
N PRO A 454 -51.11 47.75 -22.00
CA PRO A 454 -52.50 47.38 -21.72
C PRO A 454 -53.25 46.89 -22.97
N GLY A 455 -53.85 45.69 -22.93
CA GLY A 455 -54.43 45.08 -24.13
C GLY A 455 -55.51 44.03 -23.91
N ARG A 456 -56.65 44.40 -23.32
CA ARG A 456 -57.96 43.76 -23.58
C ARG A 456 -59.14 44.64 -23.15
N TYR A 457 -59.95 45.02 -24.15
CA TYR A 457 -61.38 45.27 -23.99
C TYR A 457 -62.12 43.92 -23.88
#